data_AF-A0A831RW54-F1
#
_entry.id   AF-A0A831RW54-F1
#
_cell.length_a   1.000
_cell.length_b   1.000
_cell.length_c   1.000
_cell.angle_alpha   90.00
_cell.angle_beta   90.00
_cell.angle_gamma   90.00
#
_symmetry.space_group_name_H-M   'P 1'
#
loop_
_entity.id
_entity.type
_entity.pdbx_description
1 polymer ?
#
loop_
_entity_poly.entity_id
_entity_poly.type
_entity_poly.pdbx_seq_one_letter_code
_entity_poly.pdbx_strand_id
1 'polypeptide(L)'
;MTYRCFTIMMIVLGFSGSASTAEPSLQALKEKCQAAREAKLGPEREALIQTCIKKEKKPEEECRRFYADYGAGGRTAGGAGRPPLYFDLPECVELSEAEQKR
;
A
#
# COMPACT_ATOMS: atom_id res chain seq x y z
N MET A 1 14.90 -64.08 7.06
CA MET A 1 14.91 -63.82 8.52
C MET A 1 15.46 -62.40 8.70
N THR A 2 14.79 -61.37 9.19
CA THR A 2 13.51 -61.22 9.90
C THR A 2 13.27 -59.71 9.95
N TYR A 3 12.09 -59.27 9.52
CA TYR A 3 11.58 -57.90 9.61
C TYR A 3 11.61 -57.36 11.04
N ARG A 4 11.98 -56.08 11.23
CA ARG A 4 11.70 -55.16 12.37
C ARG A 4 12.72 -54.01 12.34
N CYS A 5 12.46 -52.88 11.66
CA CYS A 5 11.97 -51.67 12.32
C CYS A 5 11.46 -50.63 11.28
N PHE A 6 10.70 -51.09 10.29
CA PHE A 6 9.65 -50.24 9.73
C PHE A 6 8.46 -50.33 10.71
N THR A 7 7.83 -49.19 11.04
CA THR A 7 6.63 -48.98 11.90
C THR A 7 6.78 -48.96 13.43
N ILE A 8 7.08 -47.77 13.98
CA ILE A 8 6.39 -47.11 15.13
C ILE A 8 6.41 -45.60 14.79
N MET A 9 5.32 -45.03 14.24
CA MET A 9 4.29 -44.26 14.96
C MET A 9 4.86 -42.89 15.43
N MET A 10 4.65 -41.79 14.70
CA MET A 10 3.43 -40.96 14.67
C MET A 10 3.07 -40.39 16.07
N ILE A 11 2.79 -39.08 16.14
CA ILE A 11 2.31 -38.24 17.27
C ILE A 11 3.42 -37.28 17.81
N VAL A 12 3.57 -36.08 17.24
CA VAL A 12 2.82 -34.81 17.49
C VAL A 12 3.06 -34.27 18.90
N LEU A 13 3.63 -33.05 19.01
CA LEU A 13 3.55 -32.02 20.07
C LEU A 13 4.65 -30.97 19.77
N GLY A 14 4.43 -29.66 19.60
CA GLY A 14 3.22 -28.85 19.61
C GLY A 14 3.44 -27.60 18.75
N PHE A 15 2.61 -27.47 17.72
CA PHE A 15 2.27 -26.18 17.13
C PHE A 15 1.25 -25.52 18.05
N SER A 16 1.58 -24.35 18.61
CA SER A 16 0.64 -23.28 18.95
C SER A 16 1.42 -22.03 19.35
N GLY A 17 2.20 -21.49 18.41
CA GLY A 17 2.53 -20.07 18.47
C GLY A 17 1.30 -19.28 18.02
N SER A 18 0.29 -19.16 18.88
CA SER A 18 -0.75 -18.15 18.69
C SER A 18 -0.14 -16.79 19.01
N ALA A 19 0.67 -16.29 18.09
CA ALA A 19 0.80 -14.85 17.96
C ALA A 19 -0.57 -14.36 17.50
N SER A 20 -1.46 -14.08 18.46
CA SER A 20 -2.58 -13.17 18.22
C SER A 20 -1.97 -11.81 17.97
N THR A 21 -1.43 -11.62 16.76
CA THR A 21 -1.33 -10.30 16.16
C THR A 21 -2.76 -9.80 16.13
N ALA A 22 -3.12 -8.92 17.07
CA ALA A 22 -4.35 -8.19 16.98
C ALA A 22 -4.38 -7.58 15.56
N GLU A 23 -5.28 -8.09 14.72
CA GLU A 23 -5.36 -7.64 13.34
C GLU A 23 -5.66 -6.13 13.39
N PRO A 24 -4.82 -5.30 12.75
CA PRO A 24 -5.08 -3.87 12.72
C PRO A 24 -6.46 -3.63 12.11
N SER A 25 -7.22 -2.70 12.68
CA SER A 25 -8.52 -2.34 12.13
C SER A 25 -8.35 -1.86 10.67
N LEU A 26 -9.39 -2.03 9.84
CA LEU A 26 -9.35 -1.50 8.46
C LEU A 26 -9.02 -0.01 8.43
N GLN A 27 -9.47 0.75 9.44
CA GLN A 27 -9.16 2.17 9.56
C GLN A 27 -7.65 2.39 9.76
N ALA A 28 -7.01 1.61 10.64
CA ALA A 28 -5.57 1.70 10.85
C ALA A 28 -4.77 1.32 9.59
N LEU A 29 -5.23 0.32 8.83
CA LEU A 29 -4.61 -0.05 7.55
C LEU A 29 -4.76 1.06 6.49
N LYS A 30 -5.93 1.73 6.44
CA LYS A 30 -6.15 2.90 5.57
C LYS A 30 -5.19 4.04 5.88
N GLU A 31 -5.03 4.37 7.15
CA GLU A 31 -4.12 5.44 7.59
C GLU A 31 -2.66 5.10 7.27
N LYS A 32 -2.24 3.84 7.47
CA LYS A 32 -0.89 3.37 7.10
C LYS A 32 -0.62 3.49 5.61
N CYS A 33 -1.53 2.97 4.78
CA CYS A 33 -1.42 3.10 3.33
C CYS A 33 -1.37 4.56 2.89
N GLN A 34 -2.24 5.42 3.42
CA GLN A 34 -2.26 6.84 3.07
C GLN A 34 -0.96 7.55 3.50
N ALA A 35 -0.44 7.28 4.70
CA ALA A 35 0.80 7.86 5.18
C ALA A 35 2.00 7.42 4.33
N ALA A 36 2.09 6.13 3.98
CA ALA A 36 3.14 5.59 3.12
C ALA A 36 3.11 6.23 1.72
N ARG A 37 1.91 6.41 1.15
CA ARG A 37 1.72 7.11 -0.13
C ARG A 37 2.13 8.58 -0.04
N GLU A 38 1.71 9.28 0.99
CA GLU A 38 2.02 10.71 1.17
C GLU A 38 3.53 10.94 1.34
N ALA A 39 4.23 10.04 2.02
CA ALA A 39 5.69 10.11 2.15
C ALA A 39 6.43 10.03 0.80
N LYS A 40 5.83 9.38 -0.21
CA LYS A 40 6.36 9.34 -1.59
C LYS A 40 5.88 10.52 -2.43
N LEU A 41 4.59 10.85 -2.34
CA LEU A 41 3.96 11.90 -3.13
C LEU A 41 4.44 13.31 -2.76
N GLY A 42 4.64 13.60 -1.48
CA GLY A 42 5.08 14.90 -0.99
C GLY A 42 6.32 15.45 -1.71
N PRO A 43 7.47 14.75 -1.68
CA PRO A 43 8.69 15.22 -2.34
C PRO A 43 8.54 15.32 -3.87
N GLU A 44 7.78 14.42 -4.50
CA GLU A 44 7.54 14.47 -5.95
C GLU A 44 6.68 15.66 -6.36
N ARG A 45 5.61 15.94 -5.59
CA ARG A 45 4.78 17.14 -5.79
C ARG A 45 5.61 18.40 -5.68
N GLU A 46 6.45 18.49 -4.65
CA GLU A 46 7.33 19.66 -4.50
C GLU A 46 8.32 19.78 -5.66
N ALA A 47 8.91 18.68 -6.13
CA ALA A 47 9.80 18.70 -7.30
C ALA A 47 9.07 19.17 -8.59
N LEU A 48 7.82 18.76 -8.79
CA LEU A 48 6.98 19.19 -9.90
C LEU A 48 6.59 20.67 -9.79
N ILE A 49 6.21 21.13 -8.59
CA ILE A 49 5.92 22.55 -8.32
C ILE A 49 7.13 23.41 -8.64
N GLN A 50 8.32 23.03 -8.15
CA GLN A 50 9.56 23.74 -8.43
C GLN A 50 9.89 23.77 -9.92
N THR A 51 9.58 22.68 -10.64
CA THR A 51 9.76 22.61 -12.09
C THR A 51 8.82 23.57 -12.82
N CYS A 52 7.55 23.62 -12.43
CA CYS A 52 6.54 24.54 -12.96
C CYS A 52 6.95 26.01 -12.74
N ILE A 53 7.39 26.38 -11.54
CA ILE A 53 7.87 27.73 -11.24
C ILE A 53 9.09 28.09 -12.12
N LYS A 54 10.07 27.19 -12.20
CA LYS A 54 11.35 27.49 -12.85
C LYS A 54 11.28 27.47 -14.38
N LYS A 55 10.60 26.48 -14.95
CA LYS A 55 10.56 26.23 -16.40
C LYS A 55 9.35 26.89 -17.07
N GLU A 56 8.19 26.80 -16.45
CA GLU A 56 6.95 27.35 -17.03
C GLU A 56 6.71 28.81 -16.61
N LYS A 57 7.51 29.34 -15.67
CA LYS A 57 7.45 30.72 -15.17
C LYS A 57 6.07 31.11 -14.65
N LYS A 58 5.34 30.13 -14.12
CA LYS A 58 4.02 30.31 -13.50
C LYS A 58 4.14 30.77 -12.05
N PRO A 59 3.15 31.50 -11.51
CA PRO A 59 3.12 31.87 -10.11
C PRO A 59 3.02 30.63 -9.21
N GLU A 60 3.64 30.69 -8.03
CA GLU A 60 3.74 29.57 -7.11
C GLU A 60 2.38 29.01 -6.72
N GLU A 61 1.41 29.87 -6.44
CA GLU A 61 0.04 29.49 -6.08
C GLU A 61 -0.66 28.70 -7.18
N GLU A 62 -0.43 29.04 -8.46
CA GLU A 62 -0.99 28.29 -9.59
C GLU A 62 -0.37 26.90 -9.68
N CYS A 63 0.96 26.80 -9.56
CA CYS A 63 1.66 25.51 -9.56
C CYS A 63 1.22 24.63 -8.38
N ARG A 64 1.11 25.19 -7.17
CA ARG A 64 0.66 24.45 -5.97
C ARG A 64 -0.75 23.91 -6.11
N ARG A 65 -1.66 24.73 -6.65
CA ARG A 65 -3.03 24.29 -6.95
C ARG A 65 -3.06 23.22 -8.02
N PHE A 66 -2.26 23.36 -9.08
CA PHE A 66 -2.23 22.44 -10.20
C PHE A 66 -1.73 21.05 -9.81
N TYR A 67 -0.73 20.96 -8.93
CA TYR A 67 -0.20 19.67 -8.46
C TYR A 67 -0.80 19.19 -7.13
N ALA A 68 -1.84 19.86 -6.61
CA ALA A 68 -2.43 19.53 -5.31
C ALA A 68 -2.97 18.08 -5.26
N ASP A 69 -3.58 17.62 -6.33
CA ASP A 69 -4.20 16.30 -6.49
C ASP A 69 -3.30 15.30 -7.25
N TYR A 70 -2.04 15.66 -7.51
CA TYR A 70 -1.09 14.77 -8.16
C TYR A 70 -0.99 13.45 -7.39
N GLY A 71 -1.22 12.34 -8.10
CA GLY A 71 -1.20 10.99 -7.52
C GLY A 71 -2.51 10.50 -6.90
N ALA A 72 -3.59 11.30 -6.85
CA ALA A 72 -4.87 10.91 -6.25
C ALA A 72 -5.63 9.78 -6.98
N GLY A 73 -5.26 9.45 -8.23
CA GLY A 73 -6.03 8.53 -9.08
C GLY A 73 -7.17 9.25 -9.81
N GLY A 74 -8.23 8.54 -10.20
CA GLY A 74 -9.44 9.15 -10.74
C GLY A 74 -10.00 8.43 -11.96
N ARG A 75 -10.68 9.17 -12.84
CA ARG A 75 -11.13 8.68 -14.15
C ARG A 75 -10.41 9.42 -15.26
N THR A 76 -10.05 8.70 -16.30
CA THR A 76 -9.57 9.30 -17.55
C THR A 76 -10.73 9.97 -18.30
N ALA A 77 -10.41 10.82 -19.28
CA ALA A 77 -11.42 11.45 -20.13
C ALA A 77 -12.30 10.41 -20.88
N GLY A 78 -11.74 9.24 -21.21
CA GLY A 78 -12.48 8.12 -21.80
C GLY A 78 -13.28 7.28 -20.80
N GLY A 79 -13.36 7.71 -19.54
CA GLY A 79 -14.13 7.04 -18.50
C GLY A 79 -13.44 5.83 -17.86
N ALA A 80 -12.28 5.38 -18.35
CA ALA A 80 -11.51 4.32 -17.70
C ALA A 80 -10.97 4.78 -16.34
N GLY A 81 -10.94 3.87 -15.35
CA GLY A 81 -10.37 4.15 -14.04
C GLY A 81 -8.85 4.28 -14.10
N ARG A 82 -8.30 5.27 -13.39
CA ARG A 82 -6.87 5.45 -13.16
C ARG A 82 -6.58 5.15 -11.70
N PRO A 83 -5.78 4.13 -11.37
CA PRO A 83 -5.42 3.85 -9.99
C PRO A 83 -4.64 5.03 -9.40
N PRO A 84 -4.78 5.30 -8.09
CA PRO A 84 -3.90 6.22 -7.40
C PRO A 84 -2.44 5.77 -7.51
N LEU A 85 -1.50 6.72 -7.54
CA LEU A 85 -0.08 6.38 -7.53
C LEU A 85 0.30 5.75 -6.18
N TYR A 86 1.29 4.86 -6.20
CA TYR A 86 1.80 4.14 -5.03
C TYR A 86 0.76 3.26 -4.32
N PHE A 87 -0.26 2.79 -5.05
CA PHE A 87 -1.26 1.88 -4.52
C PHE A 87 -0.74 0.44 -4.34
N ASP A 88 0.41 0.14 -4.92
CA ASP A 88 1.14 -1.12 -4.86
C ASP A 88 2.15 -1.20 -3.69
N LEU A 89 2.23 -0.16 -2.85
CA LEU A 89 3.03 -0.21 -1.62
C LEU A 89 2.55 -1.32 -0.68
N PRO A 90 3.44 -1.96 0.10
CA PRO A 90 3.08 -3.10 0.93
C PRO A 90 1.95 -2.78 1.91
N GLU A 91 1.92 -1.58 2.50
CA GLU A 91 0.85 -1.15 3.41
C GLU A 91 -0.52 -1.05 2.70
N CYS A 92 -0.52 -0.74 1.40
CA CYS A 92 -1.73 -0.65 0.59
C CYS A 92 -2.18 -2.02 0.07
N VAL A 93 -1.24 -2.93 -0.19
CA VAL A 93 -1.54 -4.32 -0.52
C VAL A 93 -2.17 -5.02 0.70
N GLU A 94 -1.61 -4.85 1.89
CA GLU A 94 -2.18 -5.36 3.14
C GLU A 94 -3.62 -4.87 3.35
N LEU A 95 -3.88 -3.58 3.11
CA LEU A 95 -5.23 -3.02 3.14
C LEU A 95 -6.14 -3.72 2.13
N SER A 96 -5.72 -3.86 0.87
CA SER A 96 -6.52 -4.47 -0.18
C SER A 96 -6.87 -5.93 0.14
N GLU A 97 -5.91 -6.69 0.68
CA GLU A 97 -6.14 -8.07 1.11
C GLU A 97 -7.11 -8.14 2.28
N ALA A 98 -7.01 -7.22 3.24
CA ALA A 98 -7.94 -7.15 4.38
C ALA A 98 -9.36 -6.75 3.94
N GLU A 99 -9.50 -5.88 2.94
CA GLU A 99 -10.79 -5.50 2.37
C GLU A 99 -11.46 -6.65 1.61
N GLN A 100 -10.69 -7.49 0.90
CA GLN A 100 -11.20 -8.65 0.17
C GLN A 100 -11.73 -9.78 1.06
N LYS A 101 -11.29 -9.83 2.33
CA LYS A 101 -11.69 -10.86 3.29
C LYS A 101 -13.00 -10.54 4.04
N ARG A 102 -13.60 -9.36 3.80
CA ARG A 102 -14.89 -8.97 4.38
C ARG A 102 -16.07 -9.50 3.56
#